data_AF-A0A6M2DEA3-F1
#
_entry.id   AF-A0A6M2DEA3-F1
#
_cell.length_a   1.000
_cell.length_b   1.000
_cell.length_c   1.000
_cell.angle_alpha   90.00
_cell.angle_beta   90.00
_cell.angle_gamma   90.00
#
_symmetry.space_group_name_H-M   'P 1'
#
loop_
_entity.id
_entity.type
_entity.pdbx_description
1 polymer ?
#
loop_
_entity_poly.entity_id
_entity_poly.type
_entity_poly.pdbx_seq_one_letter_code
_entity_poly.pdbx_strand_id
1 'polypeptide(L)'
;YNMPLPIVESLHILQDESNTNANYIRQQLDIQSNHNQNLLPSLSKAPSEENSNMEQDDIPWQSIPITKKRKRQVVNNTINLQNRFNVLTDIPTNETPKPPPLFVYNVTNLSQLITRLNALISNKNFYTKCLPDNITKIQCENSDTFRKLVTFMKNNNAEFHTYQLKEERAFRAVIRYLHYSTKLEDIIDTFADKGHTIRNLVNIKCKYTKQPLNMFYIDLEPSINNKDIYKIDKVNNNIIKIEALRVHKRIVQCTRCQQYGHTKNFCHKRHICVKCGKDHESSTCKKDRNLPATCALCDGNHTANYKGCPRYQEIYSKKFSVVQTLSKTPTTNQITSNHNHFSATTFPSKTVNPKISYSDITKNTTPTDLHNNNNPMNATSPDNATLTDFLSEFKNLFQQMFQQNSMILNMLTMLVNKITNGSNN
;
A
#
# COMPACT_ATOMS: atom_id res chain seq x y z
N TYR A 1 -20.13 -65.22 -19.17
CA TYR A 1 -18.68 -65.36 -19.01
C TYR A 1 -18.30 -64.60 -17.74
N ASN A 2 -18.08 -65.19 -16.55
CA ASN A 2 -17.73 -66.57 -16.15
C ASN A 2 -16.45 -67.05 -16.86
N MET A 3 -15.39 -67.53 -16.20
CA MET A 3 -15.02 -67.72 -14.77
C MET A 3 -13.48 -68.06 -14.76
N PRO A 4 -12.79 -68.60 -13.72
CA PRO A 4 -12.94 -68.58 -12.25
C PRO A 4 -11.60 -68.24 -11.49
N LEU A 5 -11.58 -68.40 -10.16
CA LEU A 5 -10.37 -68.63 -9.32
C LEU A 5 -9.99 -70.13 -9.32
N PRO A 6 -8.84 -70.55 -8.72
CA PRO A 6 -8.97 -71.39 -7.49
C PRO A 6 -7.80 -71.39 -6.45
N ILE A 7 -8.17 -71.30 -5.14
CA ILE A 7 -7.56 -71.97 -3.93
C ILE A 7 -6.07 -71.53 -3.65
N VAL A 8 -5.26 -71.79 -2.59
CA VAL A 8 -5.11 -72.66 -1.37
C VAL A 8 -4.61 -71.73 -0.23
N GLU A 9 -5.27 -71.52 0.92
CA GLU A 9 -5.40 -72.33 2.17
C GLU A 9 -4.15 -72.41 3.09
N SER A 10 -4.28 -71.91 4.34
CA SER A 10 -3.83 -72.55 5.62
C SER A 10 -4.19 -71.67 6.85
N LEU A 11 -4.56 -72.30 7.98
CA LEU A 11 -4.97 -71.66 9.26
C LEU A 11 -3.87 -71.75 10.34
N HIS A 12 -3.97 -70.90 11.39
CA HIS A 12 -3.81 -71.18 12.84
C HIS A 12 -4.16 -69.87 13.63
N ILE A 13 -5.10 -69.77 14.61
CA ILE A 13 -5.15 -70.33 15.99
C ILE A 13 -4.07 -69.67 16.88
N LEU A 14 -4.30 -68.81 17.89
CA LEU A 14 -5.49 -68.23 18.62
C LEU A 14 -5.28 -66.69 18.80
N GLN A 15 -6.14 -65.78 19.31
CA GLN A 15 -7.33 -65.73 20.19
C GLN A 15 -7.09 -65.64 21.74
N ASP A 16 -7.44 -64.48 22.32
CA ASP A 16 -7.70 -64.09 23.73
C ASP A 16 -7.61 -62.54 23.81
N GLU A 17 -8.43 -61.67 24.41
CA GLU A 17 -9.79 -61.59 25.00
C GLU A 17 -9.75 -60.63 26.23
N SER A 18 -10.43 -59.48 26.08
CA SER A 18 -11.08 -58.68 27.14
C SER A 18 -10.28 -57.72 28.05
N ASN A 19 -11.02 -56.69 28.50
CA ASN A 19 -10.77 -55.77 29.64
C ASN A 19 -9.56 -54.80 29.55
N THR A 20 -9.65 -53.53 30.00
CA THR A 20 -10.71 -52.80 30.73
C THR A 20 -11.09 -51.46 30.07
N ASN A 21 -12.35 -51.02 30.25
CA ASN A 21 -12.80 -49.66 29.94
C ASN A 21 -13.83 -49.21 31.00
N ALA A 22 -13.43 -48.38 31.96
CA ALA A 22 -14.35 -47.80 32.95
C ALA A 22 -13.76 -46.57 33.68
N ASN A 23 -14.59 -45.52 33.80
CA ASN A 23 -14.57 -44.45 34.83
C ASN A 23 -13.30 -43.56 34.94
N TYR A 24 -13.41 -42.23 34.99
CA TYR A 24 -14.18 -41.51 36.00
C TYR A 24 -14.69 -40.13 35.50
N ILE A 25 -15.93 -39.75 35.86
CA ILE A 25 -16.52 -38.41 35.64
C ILE A 25 -17.40 -38.07 36.86
N ARG A 26 -17.55 -36.76 37.17
CA ARG A 26 -18.22 -36.14 38.35
C ARG A 26 -17.30 -36.06 39.59
N GLN A 27 -17.49 -35.13 40.53
CA GLN A 27 -18.68 -34.29 40.81
C GLN A 27 -18.33 -32.83 41.18
N GLN A 28 -19.36 -32.02 41.45
CA GLN A 28 -19.33 -30.59 41.79
C GLN A 28 -20.22 -30.35 43.02
N LEU A 29 -20.06 -29.20 43.71
CA LEU A 29 -20.90 -28.70 44.83
C LEU A 29 -20.64 -29.41 46.20
N ASP A 30 -20.85 -28.83 47.38
CA ASP A 30 -21.35 -27.47 47.76
C ASP A 30 -20.97 -27.05 49.22
N ILE A 31 -21.46 -25.88 49.67
CA ILE A 31 -21.64 -25.41 51.09
C ILE A 31 -20.33 -25.07 51.86
N GLN A 32 -20.01 -23.83 52.26
CA GLN A 32 -20.66 -22.78 53.07
C GLN A 32 -20.71 -22.99 54.60
N SER A 33 -20.14 -22.06 55.38
CA SER A 33 -20.89 -21.28 56.39
C SER A 33 -20.01 -20.29 57.19
N ASN A 34 -20.51 -19.03 57.32
CA ASN A 34 -20.50 -18.14 58.50
C ASN A 34 -19.16 -17.73 59.18
N HIS A 35 -18.99 -16.54 59.77
CA HIS A 35 -19.85 -15.37 60.07
C HIS A 35 -18.89 -14.15 60.36
N ASN A 36 -19.25 -12.87 60.50
CA ASN A 36 -20.30 -11.93 60.01
C ASN A 36 -20.00 -10.55 60.68
N GLN A 37 -20.80 -9.49 60.42
CA GLN A 37 -20.79 -8.15 61.06
C GLN A 37 -19.60 -7.23 60.70
N ASN A 38 -19.72 -5.88 60.59
CA ASN A 38 -20.90 -5.01 60.57
C ASN A 38 -20.58 -3.61 59.94
N LEU A 39 -21.64 -2.84 59.63
CA LEU A 39 -21.70 -1.36 59.49
C LEU A 39 -21.00 -0.62 58.31
N LEU A 40 -21.81 0.27 57.70
CA LEU A 40 -21.45 1.48 56.93
C LEU A 40 -21.48 2.71 57.88
N PRO A 41 -20.94 3.93 57.57
CA PRO A 41 -21.00 4.57 56.24
C PRO A 41 -19.86 5.53 55.77
N SER A 42 -19.87 5.78 54.45
CA SER A 42 -19.53 7.04 53.75
C SER A 42 -18.06 7.48 53.49
N LEU A 43 -17.94 8.36 52.48
CA LEU A 43 -16.86 9.33 52.19
C LEU A 43 -15.45 8.85 51.72
N SER A 44 -15.32 8.73 50.39
CA SER A 44 -14.16 9.18 49.58
C SER A 44 -12.76 8.55 49.78
N LYS A 45 -12.31 7.77 48.78
CA LYS A 45 -11.07 7.97 47.99
C LYS A 45 -11.10 7.04 46.76
N ALA A 46 -10.27 7.30 45.76
CA ALA A 46 -10.02 6.37 44.65
C ALA A 46 -8.67 5.67 44.84
N PRO A 47 -8.58 4.33 44.67
CA PRO A 47 -7.30 3.62 44.62
C PRO A 47 -6.68 3.54 43.22
N SER A 48 -5.40 3.19 43.20
CA SER A 48 -4.49 3.15 42.05
C SER A 48 -4.55 1.88 41.20
N GLU A 49 -3.81 1.94 40.08
CA GLU A 49 -3.47 0.83 39.19
C GLU A 49 -2.87 -0.39 39.91
N GLU A 50 -3.17 -1.59 39.42
CA GLU A 50 -2.25 -2.74 39.49
C GLU A 50 -1.84 -3.12 38.06
N ASN A 51 -0.54 -3.05 37.76
CA ASN A 51 0.03 -3.47 36.48
C ASN A 51 0.71 -4.82 36.65
N SER A 52 0.27 -5.84 35.90
CA SER A 52 1.00 -7.10 35.77
C SER A 52 2.26 -6.89 34.94
N ASN A 53 3.40 -6.64 35.59
CA ASN A 53 4.68 -6.50 34.92
C ASN A 53 5.06 -7.81 34.21
N MET A 54 5.40 -7.71 32.93
CA MET A 54 6.11 -8.76 32.20
C MET A 54 7.52 -8.23 31.99
N GLU A 55 8.53 -8.90 32.52
CA GLU A 55 9.92 -8.45 32.42
C GLU A 55 10.34 -8.34 30.94
N GLN A 56 11.01 -7.24 30.62
CA GLN A 56 11.52 -6.98 29.28
C GLN A 56 12.95 -6.46 29.40
N ASP A 57 13.90 -7.13 28.74
CA ASP A 57 15.32 -6.81 28.81
C ASP A 57 15.59 -5.33 28.48
N ASP A 58 16.05 -4.57 29.47
CA ASP A 58 16.22 -3.13 29.34
C ASP A 58 17.37 -2.79 28.38
N ILE A 59 17.03 -2.27 27.19
CA ILE A 59 17.98 -1.75 26.21
C ILE A 59 18.44 -0.35 26.69
N PRO A 60 19.64 -0.16 27.26
CA PRO A 60 19.91 1.05 28.04
C PRO A 60 19.98 2.34 27.19
N TRP A 61 20.12 2.18 25.87
CA TRP A 61 20.19 3.27 24.89
C TRP A 61 18.87 3.54 24.14
N GLN A 62 17.80 2.77 24.38
CA GLN A 62 16.50 2.93 23.71
C GLN A 62 15.33 2.69 24.69
N SER A 63 14.62 3.76 25.06
CA SER A 63 13.38 3.62 25.81
C SER A 63 12.21 3.30 24.87
N ILE A 64 11.45 2.24 25.13
CA ILE A 64 10.23 1.94 24.37
C ILE A 64 9.05 2.55 25.14
N PRO A 65 8.42 3.65 24.66
CA PRO A 65 7.43 4.37 25.45
C PRO A 65 6.12 3.59 25.57
N ILE A 66 5.83 3.13 26.78
CA ILE A 66 4.53 2.53 27.14
C ILE A 66 3.46 3.64 27.15
N THR A 67 2.74 3.73 26.03
CA THR A 67 1.44 4.43 25.87
C THR A 67 1.31 5.88 26.39
N LYS A 68 2.15 6.82 25.90
CA LYS A 68 1.75 8.24 25.82
C LYS A 68 1.98 8.82 24.41
N LYS A 69 0.89 9.12 23.69
CA LYS A 69 0.92 9.69 22.33
C LYS A 69 1.36 11.16 22.38
N ARG A 70 2.52 11.48 21.79
CA ARG A 70 3.04 12.85 21.74
C ARG A 70 2.65 13.53 20.41
N LYS A 71 1.99 14.70 20.47
CA LYS A 71 1.70 15.50 19.27
C LYS A 71 2.99 16.14 18.75
N ARG A 72 3.35 15.87 17.49
CA ARG A 72 4.44 16.53 16.77
C ARG A 72 4.05 17.98 16.43
N GLN A 73 4.82 18.96 16.91
CA GLN A 73 4.86 20.29 16.30
C GLN A 73 5.66 20.24 14.98
N VAL A 74 5.42 21.20 14.09
CA VAL A 74 6.10 21.31 12.80
C VAL A 74 7.13 22.44 12.90
N VAL A 75 8.38 22.14 12.55
CA VAL A 75 9.46 23.13 12.42
C VAL A 75 9.78 23.28 10.93
N ASN A 76 9.87 24.51 10.46
CA ASN A 76 10.20 24.84 9.07
C ASN A 76 11.71 25.04 8.94
N ASN A 77 12.38 24.27 8.09
CA ASN A 77 13.80 24.43 7.77
C ASN A 77 13.98 24.90 6.32
N THR A 78 14.85 25.89 6.13
CA THR A 78 15.22 26.47 4.83
C THR A 78 15.96 25.45 3.96
N ILE A 79 15.76 25.52 2.64
CA ILE A 79 16.36 24.60 1.66
C ILE A 79 17.69 25.19 1.15
N ASN A 80 18.76 24.40 1.18
CA ASN A 80 20.03 24.74 0.54
C ASN A 80 19.96 24.40 -0.97
N LEU A 81 20.36 25.34 -1.82
CA LEU A 81 20.36 25.21 -3.28
C LEU A 81 21.77 24.92 -3.80
N GLN A 82 22.09 23.64 -3.99
CA GLN A 82 23.28 23.19 -4.72
C GLN A 82 22.89 22.42 -5.98
N ASN A 83 23.64 22.64 -7.06
CA ASN A 83 23.23 22.27 -8.41
C ASN A 83 23.43 20.77 -8.66
N ARG A 84 22.41 20.09 -9.19
CA ARG A 84 22.30 18.62 -9.15
C ARG A 84 23.02 17.88 -10.28
N PHE A 85 23.60 18.60 -11.25
CA PHE A 85 24.02 18.06 -12.54
C PHE A 85 25.53 17.84 -12.72
N ASN A 86 26.34 18.04 -11.68
CA ASN A 86 27.80 17.82 -11.71
C ASN A 86 28.24 16.33 -11.76
N VAL A 87 27.31 15.40 -12.00
CA VAL A 87 27.58 13.95 -12.09
C VAL A 87 26.90 13.41 -13.36
N LEU A 88 27.52 13.70 -14.51
CA LEU A 88 27.14 13.20 -15.83
C LEU A 88 28.34 12.58 -16.57
N THR A 89 29.24 11.95 -15.81
CA THR A 89 30.28 11.06 -16.31
C THR A 89 29.87 9.62 -15.98
N ASP A 90 29.10 8.98 -16.85
CA ASP A 90 28.69 7.57 -16.74
C ASP A 90 29.88 6.62 -17.03
N ILE A 91 30.91 6.70 -16.18
CA ILE A 91 31.92 5.64 -16.06
C ILE A 91 31.27 4.54 -15.21
N PRO A 92 31.16 3.28 -15.70
CA PRO A 92 30.62 2.18 -14.91
C PRO A 92 31.66 1.73 -13.87
N THR A 93 31.75 2.44 -12.75
CA THR A 93 32.51 1.97 -11.59
C THR A 93 31.85 0.70 -11.04
N ASN A 94 32.64 -0.33 -10.73
CA ASN A 94 32.18 -1.55 -10.06
C ASN A 94 31.93 -1.29 -8.55
N GLU A 95 31.30 -0.15 -8.21
CA GLU A 95 30.93 0.19 -6.86
C GLU A 95 29.77 -0.68 -6.38
N THR A 96 30.02 -1.46 -5.33
CA THR A 96 28.97 -2.22 -4.65
C THR A 96 27.89 -1.24 -4.13
N PRO A 97 26.61 -1.52 -4.40
CA PRO A 97 25.55 -0.53 -4.18
C PRO A 97 25.29 -0.34 -2.68
N LYS A 98 25.72 0.82 -2.15
CA LYS A 98 25.65 1.13 -0.70
C LYS A 98 24.30 0.72 -0.07
N PRO A 99 24.31 0.00 1.06
CA PRO A 99 23.13 -0.62 1.65
C PRO A 99 22.09 0.41 2.12
N PRO A 100 20.82 0.02 2.26
CA PRO A 100 19.77 0.93 2.69
C PRO A 100 19.98 1.41 4.13
N PRO A 101 19.46 2.60 4.49
CA PRO A 101 19.53 3.08 5.85
C PRO A 101 18.69 2.25 6.82
N LEU A 102 19.21 2.11 8.03
CA LEU A 102 18.51 1.64 9.22
C LEU A 102 17.92 2.86 9.95
N PHE A 103 16.68 2.79 10.41
CA PHE A 103 16.04 3.83 11.21
C PHE A 103 15.67 3.26 12.58
N VAL A 104 16.44 3.66 13.59
CA VAL A 104 16.25 3.26 15.00
C VAL A 104 15.47 4.38 15.70
N TYR A 105 14.48 4.03 16.53
CA TYR A 105 13.55 5.00 17.13
C TYR A 105 13.77 5.15 18.64
N ASN A 106 13.26 6.24 19.22
CA ASN A 106 13.25 6.46 20.67
C ASN A 106 14.64 6.33 21.35
N VAL A 107 15.72 6.64 20.63
CA VAL A 107 17.09 6.51 21.14
C VAL A 107 17.32 7.57 22.23
N THR A 108 17.64 7.12 23.44
CA THR A 108 17.89 7.97 24.60
C THR A 108 19.37 8.33 24.72
N ASN A 109 20.24 7.34 24.59
CA ASN A 109 21.70 7.50 24.73
C ASN A 109 22.43 7.10 23.44
N LEU A 110 22.65 8.08 22.56
CA LEU A 110 23.37 7.88 21.30
C LEU A 110 24.82 7.41 21.51
N SER A 111 25.50 7.90 22.56
CA SER A 111 26.89 7.53 22.85
C SER A 111 26.99 6.03 23.18
N GLN A 112 26.13 5.54 24.07
CA GLN A 112 26.10 4.13 24.46
C GLN A 112 25.68 3.21 23.31
N LEU A 113 24.76 3.65 22.43
CA LEU A 113 24.47 2.96 21.18
C LEU A 113 25.74 2.85 20.31
N ILE A 114 26.41 3.97 20.02
CA ILE A 114 27.63 3.98 19.18
C ILE A 114 28.73 3.08 19.77
N THR A 115 28.94 3.09 21.09
CA THR A 115 29.88 2.19 21.76
C THR A 115 29.53 0.71 21.56
N ARG A 116 28.25 0.33 21.71
CA ARG A 116 27.80 -1.05 21.45
C ARG A 116 27.93 -1.44 19.97
N LEU A 117 27.76 -0.51 19.03
CA LEU A 117 27.94 -0.78 17.59
C LEU A 117 29.42 -0.90 17.20
N ASN A 118 30.30 -0.06 17.75
CA ASN A 118 31.74 -0.16 17.54
C ASN A 118 32.33 -1.46 18.10
N ALA A 119 31.84 -1.93 19.25
CA ALA A 119 32.23 -3.23 19.81
C ALA A 119 31.85 -4.43 18.92
N LEU A 120 30.90 -4.25 17.99
CA LEU A 120 30.47 -5.26 17.02
C LEU A 120 31.09 -5.08 15.62
N ILE A 121 31.67 -3.91 15.33
CA ILE A 121 32.24 -3.55 14.03
C ILE A 121 33.59 -2.85 14.23
N SER A 122 34.67 -3.63 14.22
CA SER A 122 36.05 -3.16 14.41
C SER A 122 36.46 -2.01 13.46
N ASN A 123 35.86 -1.94 12.27
CA ASN A 123 36.34 -1.09 11.16
C ASN A 123 35.58 0.26 11.01
N LYS A 124 34.64 0.62 11.90
CA LYS A 124 33.86 1.89 11.82
C LYS A 124 33.11 2.16 10.50
N ASN A 125 32.76 1.11 9.73
CA ASN A 125 32.09 1.21 8.41
C ASN A 125 30.60 1.67 8.46
N PHE A 126 30.24 2.58 9.37
CA PHE A 126 28.89 3.13 9.52
C PHE A 126 28.90 4.58 10.04
N TYR A 127 27.86 5.34 9.67
CA TYR A 127 27.64 6.72 10.08
C TYR A 127 26.23 6.89 10.67
N THR A 128 26.11 7.70 11.73
CA THR A 128 24.83 8.00 12.38
C THR A 128 24.39 9.45 12.13
N LYS A 129 23.13 9.65 11.73
CA LYS A 129 22.49 10.96 11.62
C LYS A 129 21.23 11.01 12.48
N CYS A 130 21.19 11.95 13.42
CA CYS A 130 20.00 12.25 14.21
C CYS A 130 18.89 12.87 13.35
N LEU A 131 17.65 12.55 13.69
CA LEU A 131 16.41 13.04 13.10
C LEU A 131 15.41 13.36 14.23
N PRO A 132 14.39 14.20 13.98
CA PRO A 132 13.40 14.54 15.00
C PRO A 132 12.66 13.31 15.56
N ASP A 133 12.16 13.43 16.80
CA ASP A 133 11.52 12.39 17.62
C ASP A 133 12.47 11.26 18.03
N ASN A 134 13.71 11.61 18.40
CA ASN A 134 14.73 10.67 18.89
C ASN A 134 14.98 9.51 17.91
N ILE A 135 14.95 9.80 16.61
CA ILE A 135 15.19 8.83 15.55
C ILE A 135 16.66 8.93 15.13
N THR A 136 17.41 7.83 15.20
CA THR A 136 18.77 7.73 14.67
C THR A 136 18.74 6.97 13.36
N LYS A 137 19.09 7.65 12.26
CA LYS A 137 19.35 7.03 10.97
C LYS A 137 20.80 6.52 10.95
N ILE A 138 20.99 5.22 10.77
CA ILE A 138 22.31 4.61 10.58
C ILE A 138 22.49 4.29 9.09
N GLN A 139 23.63 4.67 8.53
CA GLN A 139 24.03 4.38 7.16
C GLN A 139 25.29 3.53 7.20
N CYS A 140 25.28 2.40 6.51
CA CYS A 140 26.42 1.49 6.43
C CYS A 140 27.06 1.63 5.04
N GLU A 141 28.33 1.26 4.90
CA GLU A 141 28.99 1.25 3.58
C GLU A 141 28.93 -0.12 2.89
N ASN A 142 29.04 -1.20 3.67
CA ASN A 142 29.06 -2.58 3.20
C ASN A 142 27.75 -3.31 3.59
N SER A 143 27.21 -4.15 2.70
CA SER A 143 26.02 -4.96 2.98
C SER A 143 26.21 -5.97 4.11
N ASP A 144 27.43 -6.45 4.37
CA ASP A 144 27.71 -7.37 5.49
C ASP A 144 27.68 -6.68 6.86
N THR A 145 28.15 -5.43 6.96
CA THR A 145 28.00 -4.68 8.22
C THR A 145 26.54 -4.32 8.45
N PHE A 146 25.78 -4.03 7.39
CA PHE A 146 24.33 -3.90 7.46
C PHE A 146 23.62 -5.18 7.94
N ARG A 147 23.97 -6.36 7.38
CA ARG A 147 23.42 -7.67 7.82
C ARG A 147 23.70 -7.91 9.31
N LYS A 148 24.95 -7.71 9.75
CA LYS A 148 25.36 -7.85 11.16
C LYS A 148 24.59 -6.89 12.08
N LEU A 149 24.41 -5.64 11.69
CA LEU A 149 23.63 -4.65 12.45
C LEU A 149 22.14 -4.99 12.55
N VAL A 150 21.53 -5.49 11.47
CA VAL A 150 20.13 -5.92 11.49
C VAL A 150 19.94 -7.13 12.41
N THR A 151 20.88 -8.08 12.44
CA THR A 151 20.86 -9.21 13.39
C THR A 151 21.05 -8.73 14.83
N PHE A 152 22.04 -7.88 15.11
CA PHE A 152 22.24 -7.30 16.45
C PHE A 152 20.96 -6.59 16.96
N MET A 153 20.36 -5.75 16.13
CA MET A 153 19.15 -5.00 16.48
C MET A 153 17.93 -5.91 16.72
N LYS A 154 17.81 -7.02 15.98
CA LYS A 154 16.79 -8.06 16.26
C LYS A 154 17.04 -8.74 17.60
N ASN A 155 18.27 -9.17 17.87
CA ASN A 155 18.62 -9.92 19.08
C ASN A 155 18.46 -9.08 20.36
N ASN A 156 18.59 -7.75 20.27
CA ASN A 156 18.29 -6.82 21.37
C ASN A 156 16.81 -6.38 21.39
N ASN A 157 15.90 -6.98 20.61
CA ASN A 157 14.48 -6.61 20.51
C ASN A 157 14.20 -5.12 20.18
N ALA A 158 15.10 -4.45 19.46
CA ALA A 158 15.06 -3.00 19.28
C ALA A 158 13.93 -2.51 18.33
N GLU A 159 13.36 -1.33 18.62
CA GLU A 159 12.42 -0.65 17.72
C GLU A 159 13.14 0.00 16.53
N PHE A 160 13.12 -0.67 15.36
CA PHE A 160 13.65 -0.12 14.10
C PHE A 160 12.83 -0.47 12.86
N HIS A 161 13.11 0.22 11.75
CA HIS A 161 12.78 -0.26 10.40
C HIS A 161 13.95 -0.07 9.44
N THR A 162 13.92 -0.80 8.33
CA THR A 162 14.85 -0.63 7.20
C THR A 162 14.16 -1.02 5.88
N TYR A 163 14.93 -1.40 4.86
CA TYR A 163 14.50 -1.72 3.51
C TYR A 163 15.27 -2.95 3.00
N GLN A 164 14.78 -3.55 1.90
CA GLN A 164 15.48 -4.62 1.19
C GLN A 164 16.83 -4.12 0.64
N LEU A 165 17.88 -4.93 0.73
CA LEU A 165 19.15 -4.67 0.03
C LEU A 165 18.94 -4.67 -1.49
N LYS A 166 19.70 -3.85 -2.22
CA LYS A 166 19.64 -3.82 -3.69
C LYS A 166 20.12 -5.15 -4.29
N GLU A 167 21.15 -5.74 -3.69
CA GLU A 167 21.73 -7.06 -4.00
C GLU A 167 20.71 -8.21 -3.90
N GLU A 168 19.74 -8.12 -2.98
CA GLU A 168 18.75 -9.18 -2.72
C GLU A 168 17.47 -9.01 -3.55
N ARG A 169 17.35 -7.90 -4.28
CA ARG A 169 16.13 -7.45 -4.95
C ARG A 169 16.08 -7.95 -6.40
N ALA A 170 15.39 -9.08 -6.59
CA ALA A 170 15.05 -9.63 -7.90
C ALA A 170 14.58 -8.57 -8.90
N PHE A 171 15.04 -8.70 -10.15
CA PHE A 171 14.66 -7.81 -11.25
C PHE A 171 13.33 -8.30 -11.85
N ARG A 172 12.34 -7.39 -11.99
CA ARG A 172 10.96 -7.76 -12.32
C ARG A 172 10.51 -7.25 -13.68
N ALA A 173 10.12 -8.17 -14.55
CA ALA A 173 9.51 -7.87 -15.85
C ALA A 173 8.21 -8.67 -16.06
N VAL A 174 7.57 -8.43 -17.19
CA VAL A 174 6.34 -9.10 -17.64
C VAL A 174 6.56 -9.59 -19.07
N ILE A 175 6.47 -10.91 -19.27
CA ILE A 175 6.40 -11.50 -20.61
C ILE A 175 4.97 -11.35 -21.11
N ARG A 176 4.80 -10.94 -22.37
CA ARG A 176 3.51 -10.79 -23.05
C ARG A 176 3.50 -11.56 -24.36
N TYR A 177 2.30 -11.94 -24.80
CA TYR A 177 2.03 -12.68 -26.04
C TYR A 177 2.49 -14.15 -26.04
N LEU A 178 2.89 -14.67 -24.87
CA LEU A 178 3.22 -16.09 -24.67
C LEU A 178 2.00 -16.84 -24.13
N HIS A 179 1.58 -17.94 -24.77
CA HIS A 179 0.37 -18.68 -24.38
C HIS A 179 0.49 -19.29 -22.98
N TYR A 180 -0.61 -19.35 -22.21
CA TYR A 180 -0.56 -19.86 -20.84
C TYR A 180 -0.23 -21.36 -20.72
N SER A 181 -0.35 -22.12 -21.82
CA SER A 181 -0.01 -23.55 -21.88
C SER A 181 1.44 -23.82 -22.28
N THR A 182 2.27 -22.79 -22.51
CA THR A 182 3.71 -22.99 -22.68
C THR A 182 4.29 -23.55 -21.38
N LYS A 183 5.15 -24.57 -21.50
CA LYS A 183 5.86 -25.19 -20.39
C LYS A 183 6.75 -24.17 -19.68
N LEU A 184 6.99 -24.36 -18.38
CA LEU A 184 7.83 -23.43 -17.62
C LEU A 184 9.32 -23.70 -17.91
N GLU A 185 9.63 -24.95 -18.22
CA GLU A 185 10.93 -25.49 -18.59
C GLU A 185 11.46 -24.80 -19.86
N ASP A 186 10.68 -24.86 -20.96
CA ASP A 186 10.93 -24.13 -22.23
C ASP A 186 11.31 -22.65 -22.02
N ILE A 187 10.69 -21.99 -21.04
CA ILE A 187 10.91 -20.57 -20.72
C ILE A 187 12.18 -20.40 -19.88
N ILE A 188 12.43 -21.28 -18.91
CA ILE A 188 13.65 -21.25 -18.09
C ILE A 188 14.88 -21.48 -18.98
N ASP A 189 14.85 -22.48 -19.84
CA ASP A 189 15.96 -22.86 -20.71
C ASP A 189 16.27 -21.74 -21.72
N THR A 190 15.25 -21.19 -22.39
CA THR A 190 15.42 -20.04 -23.31
C THR A 190 16.12 -18.84 -22.63
N PHE A 191 15.84 -18.58 -21.34
CA PHE A 191 16.43 -17.46 -20.63
C PHE A 191 17.82 -17.79 -20.05
N ALA A 192 18.06 -19.06 -19.67
CA ALA A 192 19.38 -19.55 -19.32
C ALA A 192 20.36 -19.43 -20.50
N ASP A 193 19.94 -19.77 -21.72
CA ASP A 193 20.69 -19.57 -22.97
C ASP A 193 21.04 -18.11 -23.26
N LYS A 194 20.31 -17.14 -22.67
CA LYS A 194 20.63 -15.70 -22.75
C LYS A 194 21.39 -15.19 -21.52
N GLY A 195 21.82 -16.08 -20.63
CA GLY A 195 22.57 -15.75 -19.42
C GLY A 195 21.72 -15.10 -18.33
N HIS A 196 20.42 -15.41 -18.25
CA HIS A 196 19.51 -14.91 -17.22
C HIS A 196 18.97 -16.05 -16.35
N THR A 197 19.35 -16.06 -15.07
CA THR A 197 18.81 -16.98 -14.07
C THR A 197 17.48 -16.48 -13.52
N ILE A 198 16.43 -17.29 -13.69
CA ILE A 198 15.07 -16.99 -13.20
C ILE A 198 14.95 -17.40 -11.72
N ARG A 199 14.54 -16.48 -10.85
CA ARG A 199 14.21 -16.75 -9.44
C ARG A 199 12.77 -17.25 -9.27
N ASN A 200 11.83 -16.70 -10.06
CA ASN A 200 10.42 -17.07 -10.00
C ASN A 200 9.69 -16.70 -11.31
N LEU A 201 8.82 -17.60 -11.79
CA LEU A 201 8.04 -17.47 -13.03
C LEU A 201 6.58 -17.84 -12.74
N VAL A 202 5.64 -16.93 -13.01
CA VAL A 202 4.22 -17.10 -12.62
C VAL A 202 3.28 -16.62 -13.73
N ASN A 203 2.38 -17.48 -14.21
CA ASN A 203 1.34 -17.09 -15.16
C ASN A 203 0.38 -16.04 -14.54
N ILE A 204 0.08 -14.97 -15.29
CA ILE A 204 -0.81 -13.90 -14.83
C ILE A 204 -2.26 -14.32 -15.05
N LYS A 205 -3.03 -14.44 -13.97
CA LYS A 205 -4.46 -14.78 -14.03
C LYS A 205 -5.35 -13.53 -14.09
N CYS A 206 -6.46 -13.61 -14.83
CA CYS A 206 -7.48 -12.58 -14.89
C CYS A 206 -8.01 -12.25 -13.48
N LYS A 207 -8.02 -10.97 -13.12
CA LYS A 207 -8.45 -10.49 -11.79
C LYS A 207 -9.85 -11.00 -11.40
N TYR A 208 -10.78 -11.02 -12.35
CA TYR A 208 -12.18 -11.38 -12.13
C TYR A 208 -12.42 -12.87 -12.33
N THR A 209 -12.29 -13.37 -13.57
CA THR A 209 -12.62 -14.75 -13.94
C THR A 209 -11.62 -15.81 -13.46
N LYS A 210 -10.46 -15.42 -12.90
CA LYS A 210 -9.35 -16.28 -12.45
C LYS A 210 -8.69 -17.15 -13.53
N GLN A 211 -9.19 -17.11 -14.77
CA GLN A 211 -8.61 -17.80 -15.91
C GLN A 211 -7.20 -17.28 -16.22
N PRO A 212 -6.29 -18.13 -16.71
CA PRO A 212 -4.94 -17.71 -17.08
C PRO A 212 -4.96 -16.74 -18.27
N LEU A 213 -3.91 -15.93 -18.40
CA LEU A 213 -3.71 -15.01 -19.52
C LEU A 213 -2.42 -15.37 -20.28
N ASN A 214 -2.30 -14.88 -21.52
CA ASN A 214 -1.10 -15.05 -22.35
C ASN A 214 0.02 -14.07 -21.94
N MET A 215 0.32 -14.05 -20.64
CA MET A 215 1.29 -13.18 -19.97
C MET A 215 1.85 -13.87 -18.71
N PHE A 216 3.13 -13.64 -18.41
CA PHE A 216 3.81 -14.19 -17.23
C PHE A 216 4.57 -13.09 -16.47
N TYR A 217 4.56 -13.15 -15.13
CA TYR A 217 5.50 -12.42 -14.30
C TYR A 217 6.81 -13.18 -14.23
N ILE A 218 7.92 -12.47 -14.42
CA ILE A 218 9.28 -13.02 -14.31
C ILE A 218 10.10 -12.16 -13.32
N ASP A 219 10.62 -12.82 -12.29
CA ASP A 219 11.59 -12.30 -11.33
C ASP A 219 12.94 -12.97 -11.63
N LEU A 220 13.94 -12.21 -12.08
CA LEU A 220 15.32 -12.69 -12.27
C LEU A 220 16.15 -12.54 -11.00
N GLU A 221 17.19 -13.37 -10.87
CA GLU A 221 18.28 -13.12 -9.92
C GLU A 221 19.01 -11.79 -10.23
N PRO A 222 19.50 -11.03 -9.23
CA PRO A 222 20.18 -9.76 -9.46
C PRO A 222 21.55 -9.88 -10.16
N SER A 223 21.55 -9.66 -11.47
CA SER A 223 22.74 -9.61 -12.33
C SER A 223 22.85 -8.27 -13.07
N ILE A 224 24.06 -7.94 -13.54
CA ILE A 224 24.34 -6.69 -14.27
C ILE A 224 23.72 -6.68 -15.67
N ASN A 225 23.59 -7.85 -16.31
CA ASN A 225 22.97 -8.03 -17.63
C ASN A 225 21.42 -8.01 -17.58
N ASN A 226 20.78 -7.82 -16.42
CA ASN A 226 19.32 -7.86 -16.30
C ASN A 226 18.57 -6.76 -17.09
N LYS A 227 19.26 -5.78 -17.69
CA LYS A 227 18.65 -4.84 -18.64
C LYS A 227 18.47 -5.45 -20.04
N ASP A 228 19.29 -6.43 -20.40
CA ASP A 228 19.35 -7.01 -21.74
C ASP A 228 18.19 -7.96 -22.04
N ILE A 229 17.47 -8.42 -21.01
CA ILE A 229 16.20 -9.16 -21.12
C ILE A 229 15.21 -8.50 -22.09
N TYR A 230 15.14 -7.17 -22.15
CA TYR A 230 14.23 -6.44 -23.06
C TYR A 230 14.58 -6.57 -24.54
N LYS A 231 15.72 -7.19 -24.88
CA LYS A 231 16.14 -7.54 -26.25
C LYS A 231 15.62 -8.91 -26.70
N ILE A 232 15.06 -9.71 -25.80
CA ILE A 232 14.53 -11.06 -26.12
C ILE A 232 13.14 -10.92 -26.76
N ASP A 233 13.04 -11.33 -28.03
CA ASP A 233 11.85 -11.25 -28.87
C ASP A 233 11.12 -12.60 -29.06
N LYS A 234 11.75 -13.72 -28.68
CA LYS A 234 11.27 -15.08 -28.95
C LYS A 234 11.47 -16.03 -27.76
N VAL A 235 10.53 -16.96 -27.60
CA VAL A 235 10.63 -18.14 -26.72
C VAL A 235 10.14 -19.37 -27.49
N ASN A 236 11.05 -20.32 -27.74
CA ASN A 236 10.89 -21.34 -28.78
C ASN A 236 10.38 -20.69 -30.08
N ASN A 237 9.27 -21.18 -30.65
CA ASN A 237 8.65 -20.65 -31.86
C ASN A 237 7.67 -19.48 -31.61
N ASN A 238 7.51 -19.01 -30.37
CA ASN A 238 6.57 -17.94 -30.02
C ASN A 238 7.27 -16.57 -30.05
N ILE A 239 6.69 -15.60 -30.78
CA ILE A 239 7.11 -14.19 -30.68
C ILE A 239 6.51 -13.60 -29.41
N ILE A 240 7.36 -13.02 -28.57
CA ILE A 240 6.99 -12.43 -27.28
C ILE A 240 7.36 -10.95 -27.21
N LYS A 241 6.86 -10.27 -26.19
CA LYS A 241 7.34 -8.93 -25.82
C LYS A 241 7.55 -8.85 -24.32
N ILE A 242 8.73 -8.44 -23.89
CA ILE A 242 9.05 -8.25 -22.47
C ILE A 242 8.89 -6.77 -22.10
N GLU A 243 8.09 -6.47 -21.09
CA GLU A 243 7.82 -5.11 -20.61
C GLU A 243 8.19 -4.96 -19.13
N ALA A 244 8.68 -3.79 -18.73
CA ALA A 244 9.02 -3.50 -17.34
C ALA A 244 7.76 -3.54 -16.44
N LEU A 245 7.87 -4.14 -15.24
CA LEU A 245 6.73 -4.26 -14.34
C LEU A 245 6.17 -2.88 -13.94
N ARG A 246 4.93 -2.59 -14.34
CA ARG A 246 4.26 -1.29 -14.13
C ARG A 246 4.08 -0.94 -12.65
N VAL A 247 5.00 -0.14 -12.10
CA VAL A 247 4.95 0.32 -10.71
C VAL A 247 3.78 1.28 -10.46
N HIS A 248 2.89 0.93 -9.54
CA HIS A 248 1.82 1.83 -9.09
C HIS A 248 2.39 2.87 -8.13
N LYS A 249 2.14 4.17 -8.37
CA LYS A 249 2.55 5.31 -7.53
C LYS A 249 1.73 5.40 -6.21
N ARG A 250 1.73 4.34 -5.39
CA ARG A 250 1.06 4.29 -4.08
C ARG A 250 2.10 4.46 -2.96
N ILE A 251 1.76 5.23 -1.93
CA ILE A 251 2.57 5.29 -0.70
C ILE A 251 2.34 3.99 0.07
N VAL A 252 3.40 3.20 0.21
CA VAL A 252 3.37 1.96 1.00
C VAL A 252 3.07 2.30 2.46
N GLN A 253 2.16 1.53 3.06
CA GLN A 253 1.81 1.60 4.48
C GLN A 253 2.23 0.29 5.15
N CYS A 254 2.90 0.39 6.29
CA CYS A 254 3.33 -0.77 7.05
C CYS A 254 2.14 -1.37 7.80
N THR A 255 1.74 -2.59 7.48
CA THR A 255 0.61 -3.26 8.18
C THR A 255 0.93 -3.66 9.63
N ARG A 256 2.20 -3.57 10.05
CA ARG A 256 2.65 -3.80 11.44
C ARG A 256 2.46 -2.55 12.31
N CYS A 257 3.06 -1.41 11.95
CA CYS A 257 3.02 -0.18 12.77
C CYS A 257 2.10 0.93 12.23
N GLN A 258 1.33 0.68 11.15
CA GLN A 258 0.48 1.62 10.41
C GLN A 258 1.17 2.86 9.79
N GLN A 259 2.46 3.09 10.03
CA GLN A 259 3.22 4.20 9.47
C GLN A 259 3.42 4.05 7.94
N TYR A 260 3.60 5.18 7.26
CA TYR A 260 3.86 5.22 5.82
C TYR A 260 5.37 5.21 5.51
N GLY A 261 5.76 4.49 4.46
CA GLY A 261 7.10 4.55 3.87
C GLY A 261 7.91 3.26 3.88
N HIS A 262 7.48 2.19 4.57
CA HIS A 262 8.12 0.87 4.59
C HIS A 262 7.07 -0.26 4.69
N THR A 263 7.49 -1.53 4.50
CA THR A 263 6.62 -2.73 4.59
C THR A 263 6.76 -3.47 5.92
N LYS A 264 5.82 -4.38 6.25
CA LYS A 264 5.88 -5.22 7.47
C LYS A 264 7.18 -6.02 7.56
N ASN A 265 7.68 -6.57 6.45
CA ASN A 265 8.85 -7.46 6.40
C ASN A 265 10.17 -6.81 6.89
N PHE A 266 10.28 -5.48 6.83
CA PHE A 266 11.47 -4.74 7.27
C PHE A 266 11.17 -3.81 8.46
N CYS A 267 10.11 -4.10 9.22
CA CYS A 267 9.66 -3.32 10.36
C CYS A 267 9.66 -4.17 11.64
N HIS A 268 10.46 -3.77 12.63
CA HIS A 268 10.60 -4.49 13.90
C HIS A 268 9.94 -3.76 15.09
N LYS A 269 9.31 -2.60 14.83
CA LYS A 269 8.42 -1.91 15.79
C LYS A 269 7.32 -2.80 16.37
N ARG A 270 6.73 -2.39 17.49
CA ARG A 270 5.51 -2.98 18.04
C ARG A 270 4.33 -2.96 17.04
N HIS A 271 3.41 -3.92 17.15
CA HIS A 271 2.21 -3.96 16.32
C HIS A 271 1.22 -2.89 16.75
N ILE A 272 0.58 -2.22 15.79
CA ILE A 272 -0.47 -1.23 16.00
C ILE A 272 -1.67 -1.60 15.12
N CYS A 273 -2.86 -1.68 15.72
CA CYS A 273 -4.06 -2.17 15.05
C CYS A 273 -4.67 -1.12 14.10
N VAL A 274 -4.98 -1.52 12.86
CA VAL A 274 -5.60 -0.67 11.83
C VAL A 274 -7.04 -0.23 12.18
N LYS A 275 -7.74 -0.98 13.04
CA LYS A 275 -9.13 -0.73 13.46
C LYS A 275 -9.24 0.25 14.63
N CYS A 276 -8.28 0.27 15.55
CA CYS A 276 -8.42 0.96 16.84
C CYS A 276 -7.18 1.71 17.33
N GLY A 277 -6.03 1.64 16.65
CA GLY A 277 -4.82 2.36 17.05
C GLY A 277 -4.24 1.97 18.41
N LYS A 278 -4.61 0.79 18.94
CA LYS A 278 -4.00 0.15 20.12
C LYS A 278 -2.95 -0.88 19.71
N ASP A 279 -2.12 -1.28 20.67
CA ASP A 279 -0.90 -2.06 20.44
C ASP A 279 -1.16 -3.58 20.41
N HIS A 280 -1.68 -4.07 19.27
CA HIS A 280 -1.84 -5.49 18.95
C HIS A 280 -1.91 -5.69 17.43
N GLU A 281 -1.76 -6.93 16.95
CA GLU A 281 -1.97 -7.20 15.52
C GLU A 281 -3.46 -7.07 15.15
N SER A 282 -3.74 -6.57 13.94
CA SER A 282 -5.11 -6.29 13.49
C SER A 282 -6.01 -7.54 13.38
N SER A 283 -5.41 -8.72 13.37
CA SER A 283 -6.01 -10.06 13.44
C SER A 283 -6.69 -10.31 14.79
N THR A 284 -5.97 -10.11 15.91
CA THR A 284 -6.43 -10.37 17.28
C THR A 284 -7.28 -9.24 17.88
N CYS A 285 -7.71 -8.28 17.06
CA CYS A 285 -8.43 -7.10 17.51
C CYS A 285 -9.89 -7.40 17.87
N LYS A 286 -10.17 -7.48 19.19
CA LYS A 286 -11.50 -7.62 19.82
C LYS A 286 -12.47 -6.43 19.63
N LYS A 287 -12.16 -5.44 18.77
CA LYS A 287 -13.08 -4.31 18.51
C LYS A 287 -14.16 -4.73 17.51
N ASP A 288 -15.42 -4.57 17.91
CA ASP A 288 -16.60 -4.76 17.07
C ASP A 288 -16.50 -3.96 15.75
N ARG A 289 -17.05 -4.53 14.68
CA ARG A 289 -17.13 -3.93 13.34
C ARG A 289 -18.08 -2.72 13.30
N ASN A 290 -19.08 -2.69 14.16
CA ASN A 290 -20.11 -1.65 14.23
C ASN A 290 -19.63 -0.40 15.01
N LEU A 291 -18.60 -0.53 15.85
CA LEU A 291 -18.05 0.59 16.62
C LEU A 291 -17.10 1.45 15.76
N PRO A 292 -17.17 2.79 15.84
CA PRO A 292 -16.40 3.69 14.98
C PRO A 292 -14.89 3.45 15.11
N ALA A 293 -14.24 3.12 13.99
CA ALA A 293 -12.80 2.83 13.94
C ALA A 293 -11.95 4.03 14.41
N THR A 294 -10.75 3.79 14.91
CA THR A 294 -9.87 4.85 15.48
C THR A 294 -8.53 4.86 14.76
N CYS A 295 -8.18 6.00 14.17
CA CYS A 295 -7.03 6.11 13.26
C CYS A 295 -5.71 6.20 14.01
N ALA A 296 -4.81 5.23 13.84
CA ALA A 296 -3.49 5.18 14.46
C ALA A 296 -2.55 6.38 14.16
N LEU A 297 -2.89 7.25 13.21
CA LEU A 297 -2.04 8.35 12.73
C LEU A 297 -2.59 9.75 13.04
N CYS A 298 -3.90 9.88 13.25
CA CYS A 298 -4.56 11.17 13.49
C CYS A 298 -5.74 11.10 14.47
N ASP A 299 -5.93 9.96 15.14
CA ASP A 299 -6.93 9.68 16.17
C ASP A 299 -8.42 9.84 15.80
N GLY A 300 -8.72 10.27 14.57
CA GLY A 300 -10.09 10.43 14.05
C GLY A 300 -10.83 9.11 13.78
N ASN A 301 -12.15 9.24 13.58
CA ASN A 301 -13.12 8.15 13.47
C ASN A 301 -13.07 7.39 12.11
N HIS A 302 -11.91 6.83 11.76
CA HIS A 302 -11.71 5.99 10.58
C HIS A 302 -10.57 4.98 10.78
N THR A 303 -10.52 3.93 9.96
CA THR A 303 -9.41 2.96 9.97
C THR A 303 -8.11 3.60 9.50
N ALA A 304 -6.96 3.19 10.05
CA ALA A 304 -5.67 3.82 9.74
C ALA A 304 -5.25 3.72 8.26
N ASN A 305 -5.86 2.81 7.49
CA ASN A 305 -5.67 2.67 6.05
C ASN A 305 -6.55 3.61 5.19
N TYR A 306 -7.48 4.35 5.78
CA TYR A 306 -8.39 5.25 5.05
C TYR A 306 -7.63 6.35 4.30
N LYS A 307 -8.05 6.62 3.06
CA LYS A 307 -7.34 7.51 2.13
C LYS A 307 -7.84 8.97 2.18
N GLY A 308 -8.94 9.25 2.87
CA GLY A 308 -9.30 10.61 3.30
C GLY A 308 -8.64 11.05 4.61
N CYS A 309 -7.78 10.22 5.21
CA CYS A 309 -7.05 10.59 6.44
C CYS A 309 -6.18 11.85 6.20
N PRO A 310 -6.28 12.91 7.02
CA PRO A 310 -5.50 14.13 6.84
C PRO A 310 -3.98 13.90 6.80
N ARG A 311 -3.46 12.96 7.62
CA ARG A 311 -2.04 12.57 7.57
C ARG A 311 -1.65 11.83 6.30
N TYR A 312 -2.55 11.05 5.69
CA TYR A 312 -2.28 10.46 4.38
C TYR A 312 -2.20 11.55 3.31
N GLN A 313 -3.14 12.49 3.31
CA GLN A 313 -3.17 13.62 2.36
C GLN A 313 -1.95 14.51 2.50
N GLU A 314 -1.53 14.84 3.72
CA GLU A 314 -0.28 15.59 3.99
C GLU A 314 0.95 14.91 3.36
N ILE A 315 1.10 13.60 3.55
CA ILE A 315 2.23 12.82 3.03
C ILE A 315 2.10 12.60 1.51
N TYR A 316 0.87 12.53 0.98
CA TYR A 316 0.60 12.43 -0.46
C TYR A 316 0.98 13.71 -1.20
N SER A 317 0.50 14.86 -0.77
CA SER A 317 0.85 16.14 -1.36
C SER A 317 2.36 16.40 -1.27
N LYS A 318 2.99 16.13 -0.12
CA LYS A 318 4.46 16.24 0.05
C LYS A 318 5.27 15.31 -0.86
N LYS A 319 4.69 14.22 -1.40
CA LYS A 319 5.37 13.30 -2.34
C LYS A 319 5.03 13.51 -3.81
N PHE A 320 3.90 14.14 -4.14
CA PHE A 320 3.40 14.19 -5.52
C PHE A 320 3.05 15.61 -6.03
N SER A 321 2.81 16.60 -5.17
CA SER A 321 2.43 17.97 -5.57
C SER A 321 3.61 18.87 -6.00
N VAL A 322 4.84 18.34 -5.98
CA VAL A 322 6.09 19.07 -6.34
C VAL A 322 6.10 19.55 -7.82
N VAL A 323 5.14 19.11 -8.63
CA VAL A 323 5.01 19.45 -10.06
C VAL A 323 4.40 20.84 -10.32
N GLN A 324 3.72 21.47 -9.35
CA GLN A 324 2.89 22.66 -9.60
C GLN A 324 3.47 24.02 -9.15
N THR A 325 4.65 24.08 -8.52
CA THR A 325 5.17 25.32 -7.92
C THR A 325 6.15 26.13 -8.77
N LEU A 326 6.48 25.70 -9.99
CA LEU A 326 7.40 26.45 -10.90
C LEU A 326 6.69 27.46 -11.83
N SER A 327 5.35 27.57 -11.79
CA SER A 327 4.56 28.30 -12.78
C SER A 327 3.73 29.47 -12.23
N LYS A 328 4.11 30.03 -11.07
CA LYS A 328 3.50 31.23 -10.47
C LYS A 328 4.52 32.19 -9.87
N THR A 329 5.26 32.88 -10.73
CA THR A 329 5.86 34.18 -10.39
C THR A 329 4.76 35.24 -10.33
N PRO A 330 4.59 35.98 -9.22
CA PRO A 330 3.68 37.13 -9.18
C PRO A 330 4.36 38.33 -9.85
N THR A 331 4.15 38.50 -11.15
CA THR A 331 4.71 39.64 -11.90
C THR A 331 3.90 40.91 -11.60
N THR A 332 4.30 41.64 -10.56
CA THR A 332 3.79 42.99 -10.28
C THR A 332 4.34 43.97 -11.31
N ASN A 333 3.62 44.14 -12.42
CA ASN A 333 3.90 45.19 -13.39
C ASN A 333 3.48 46.55 -12.80
N GLN A 334 4.42 47.29 -12.21
CA GLN A 334 4.31 48.75 -12.17
C GLN A 334 4.86 49.32 -13.47
N ILE A 335 4.10 50.20 -14.10
CA ILE A 335 4.44 50.83 -15.39
C ILE A 335 5.07 52.18 -15.11
N THR A 336 6.34 52.33 -15.47
CA THR A 336 6.99 53.64 -15.67
C THR A 336 7.74 53.63 -16.99
N SER A 337 7.63 54.71 -17.76
CA SER A 337 8.28 54.86 -19.06
C SER A 337 9.73 55.31 -18.90
N ASN A 338 10.59 54.97 -19.87
CA ASN A 338 11.15 55.95 -20.78
C ASN A 338 11.96 55.29 -21.92
N HIS A 339 12.24 56.09 -22.96
CA HIS A 339 12.86 55.67 -24.21
C HIS A 339 14.36 55.35 -24.08
N ASN A 340 14.86 54.41 -24.90
CA ASN A 340 15.65 54.81 -26.06
C ASN A 340 15.80 53.71 -27.13
N HIS A 341 16.16 54.14 -28.35
CA HIS A 341 16.20 53.32 -29.55
C HIS A 341 17.49 52.47 -29.64
N PHE A 342 17.36 51.27 -30.23
CA PHE A 342 18.29 50.82 -31.28
C PHE A 342 17.59 49.82 -32.22
N SER A 343 17.87 49.92 -33.52
CA SER A 343 17.39 48.99 -34.57
C SER A 343 18.44 47.87 -34.79
N ALA A 344 18.22 46.77 -35.52
CA ALA A 344 17.25 46.51 -36.58
C ALA A 344 17.03 44.98 -36.83
N THR A 345 16.55 44.68 -38.04
CA THR A 345 16.50 43.40 -38.78
C THR A 345 15.53 42.29 -38.34
N THR A 346 14.98 41.63 -39.37
CA THR A 346 13.75 40.83 -39.33
C THR A 346 14.00 39.40 -39.78
N PHE A 347 13.37 38.42 -39.11
CA PHE A 347 12.96 37.16 -39.75
C PHE A 347 11.61 36.70 -39.17
N PRO A 348 10.70 36.12 -39.99
CA PRO A 348 9.35 35.77 -39.56
C PRO A 348 9.26 34.37 -38.95
N SER A 349 8.55 34.22 -37.84
CA SER A 349 7.98 32.93 -37.40
C SER A 349 6.75 33.13 -36.50
N LYS A 350 5.80 32.22 -36.62
CA LYS A 350 4.42 32.39 -36.11
C LYS A 350 4.36 32.26 -34.60
N THR A 351 3.73 33.23 -33.94
CA THR A 351 3.37 33.18 -32.52
C THR A 351 2.19 32.24 -32.29
N VAL A 352 2.45 31.03 -31.77
CA VAL A 352 1.40 30.14 -31.26
C VAL A 352 1.08 30.55 -29.82
N ASN A 353 -0.12 31.07 -29.59
CA ASN A 353 -0.55 31.62 -28.30
C ASN A 353 -0.95 30.50 -27.30
N PRO A 354 -0.25 30.30 -26.16
CA PRO A 354 -0.46 29.13 -25.31
C PRO A 354 -1.45 29.40 -24.16
N LYS A 355 -2.76 29.23 -24.42
CA LYS A 355 -3.84 28.81 -23.49
C LYS A 355 -5.22 29.07 -24.10
N ILE A 356 -5.93 28.00 -24.48
CA ILE A 356 -7.39 27.98 -24.60
C ILE A 356 -7.83 26.68 -23.92
N SER A 357 -8.80 26.74 -22.99
CA SER A 357 -9.36 25.55 -22.36
C SER A 357 -10.51 25.01 -23.21
N TYR A 358 -10.75 23.70 -23.13
CA TYR A 358 -11.87 23.04 -23.80
C TYR A 358 -13.25 23.63 -23.39
N SER A 359 -13.31 24.24 -22.20
CA SER A 359 -14.47 24.99 -21.67
C SER A 359 -14.81 26.29 -22.39
N ASP A 360 -13.88 26.82 -23.17
CA ASP A 360 -13.93 28.20 -23.67
C ASP A 360 -14.46 28.25 -25.13
N ILE A 361 -14.36 27.11 -25.82
CA ILE A 361 -14.78 26.92 -27.21
C ILE A 361 -16.30 26.73 -27.33
N THR A 362 -16.98 26.27 -26.28
CA THR A 362 -18.39 25.83 -26.33
C THR A 362 -19.42 26.92 -25.95
N LYS A 363 -19.01 28.19 -25.80
CA LYS A 363 -19.88 29.25 -25.27
C LYS A 363 -20.36 30.30 -26.26
N ASN A 364 -19.68 30.48 -27.40
CA ASN A 364 -19.98 31.55 -28.36
C ASN A 364 -20.23 30.99 -29.77
N THR A 365 -21.50 30.77 -30.13
CA THR A 365 -21.95 30.77 -31.53
C THR A 365 -23.43 31.14 -31.64
N THR A 366 -23.70 32.34 -32.16
CA THR A 366 -24.93 32.68 -32.88
C THR A 366 -24.53 33.15 -34.28
N PRO A 367 -25.34 32.91 -35.33
CA PRO A 367 -24.84 32.88 -36.71
C PRO A 367 -25.05 34.18 -37.51
N THR A 368 -24.15 34.44 -38.46
CA THR A 368 -24.40 35.32 -39.62
C THR A 368 -23.67 34.80 -40.86
N ASP A 369 -24.49 34.34 -41.79
CA ASP A 369 -24.40 33.91 -43.20
C ASP A 369 -23.27 34.35 -44.17
N LEU A 370 -23.38 33.78 -45.39
CA LEU A 370 -22.81 34.15 -46.70
C LEU A 370 -21.39 33.63 -47.04
N HIS A 371 -21.11 33.06 -48.23
CA HIS A 371 -21.99 32.59 -49.33
C HIS A 371 -21.19 31.73 -50.34
N ASN A 372 -21.82 30.68 -50.92
CA ASN A 372 -21.50 30.06 -52.23
C ASN A 372 -20.11 29.40 -52.48
N ASN A 373 -19.95 28.38 -53.34
CA ASN A 373 -20.93 27.57 -54.11
C ASN A 373 -20.39 26.16 -54.47
N ASN A 374 -21.24 25.37 -55.12
CA ASN A 374 -20.99 24.13 -55.89
C ASN A 374 -21.02 22.79 -55.11
N ASN A 375 -21.94 21.95 -55.58
CA ASN A 375 -22.28 20.57 -55.17
C ASN A 375 -22.19 19.70 -56.48
N PRO A 376 -22.47 18.37 -56.54
CA PRO A 376 -23.16 17.53 -55.55
C PRO A 376 -22.59 16.10 -55.32
N MET A 377 -23.26 15.37 -54.41
CA MET A 377 -23.31 13.89 -54.26
C MET A 377 -22.08 13.15 -53.70
N ASN A 378 -22.24 12.12 -52.83
CA ASN A 378 -23.33 11.83 -51.89
C ASN A 378 -22.83 10.84 -50.82
N ALA A 379 -22.99 11.14 -49.52
CA ALA A 379 -22.73 10.22 -48.42
C ALA A 379 -23.46 10.67 -47.14
N THR A 380 -24.52 9.97 -46.75
CA THR A 380 -25.42 10.39 -45.66
C THR A 380 -24.84 10.13 -44.27
N SER A 381 -24.84 11.15 -43.41
CA SER A 381 -24.55 11.02 -41.97
C SER A 381 -25.81 10.71 -41.17
N PRO A 382 -25.79 9.81 -40.15
CA PRO A 382 -26.94 9.57 -39.28
C PRO A 382 -27.18 10.72 -38.29
N ASP A 383 -28.44 11.04 -38.03
CA ASP A 383 -28.87 12.30 -37.44
C ASP A 383 -28.85 12.41 -35.91
N ASN A 384 -28.76 13.66 -35.44
CA ASN A 384 -28.96 14.07 -34.04
C ASN A 384 -30.33 13.63 -33.45
N ALA A 385 -31.33 13.34 -34.30
CA ALA A 385 -32.64 12.83 -33.89
C ALA A 385 -32.53 11.57 -33.01
N THR A 386 -31.56 10.69 -33.33
CA THR A 386 -31.31 9.46 -32.55
C THR A 386 -30.96 9.73 -31.09
N LEU A 387 -30.31 10.86 -30.80
CA LEU A 387 -29.93 11.25 -29.43
C LEU A 387 -31.09 11.95 -28.70
N THR A 388 -31.90 12.75 -29.39
CA THR A 388 -33.07 13.40 -28.76
C THR A 388 -34.13 12.39 -28.37
N ASP A 389 -34.38 11.40 -29.21
CA ASP A 389 -35.37 10.35 -28.95
C ASP A 389 -34.94 9.49 -27.75
N PHE A 390 -33.68 9.03 -27.73
CA PHE A 390 -33.10 8.31 -26.59
C PHE A 390 -33.19 9.10 -25.27
N LEU A 391 -32.90 10.40 -25.29
CA LEU A 391 -33.02 11.26 -24.10
C LEU A 391 -34.48 11.44 -23.65
N SER A 392 -35.44 11.43 -24.57
CA SER A 392 -36.86 11.48 -24.25
C SER A 392 -37.36 10.17 -23.61
N GLU A 393 -36.94 9.03 -24.14
CA GLU A 393 -37.29 7.69 -23.65
C GLU A 393 -36.67 7.43 -22.27
N PHE A 394 -35.39 7.79 -22.09
CA PHE A 394 -34.70 7.72 -20.80
C PHE A 394 -35.37 8.59 -19.73
N LYS A 395 -35.85 9.79 -20.09
CA LYS A 395 -36.61 10.66 -19.19
C LYS A 395 -37.95 10.03 -18.77
N ASN A 396 -38.69 9.45 -19.72
CA ASN A 396 -39.95 8.76 -19.44
C ASN A 396 -39.76 7.56 -18.51
N LEU A 397 -38.73 6.74 -18.74
CA LEU A 397 -38.37 5.61 -17.88
C LEU A 397 -38.08 6.06 -16.43
N PHE A 398 -37.31 7.15 -16.26
CA PHE A 398 -37.05 7.71 -14.93
C PHE A 398 -38.31 8.24 -14.24
N GLN A 399 -39.20 8.90 -14.99
CA GLN A 399 -40.46 9.42 -14.47
C GLN A 399 -41.42 8.28 -14.03
N GLN A 400 -41.45 7.17 -14.78
CA GLN A 400 -42.20 5.97 -14.43
C GLN A 400 -41.66 5.29 -13.17
N MET A 401 -40.32 5.21 -13.00
CA MET A 401 -39.68 4.71 -11.78
C MET A 401 -40.03 5.57 -10.55
N PHE A 402 -40.10 6.90 -10.69
CA PHE A 402 -40.53 7.78 -9.60
C PHE A 402 -42.01 7.57 -9.21
N GLN A 403 -42.89 7.31 -10.18
CA GLN A 403 -44.30 6.99 -9.92
C GLN A 403 -44.47 5.64 -9.22
N GLN A 404 -43.72 4.61 -9.61
CA GLN A 404 -43.74 3.31 -8.91
C GLN A 404 -43.28 3.46 -7.45
N ASN A 405 -42.19 4.19 -7.21
CA ASN A 405 -41.68 4.44 -5.86
C ASN A 405 -42.66 5.24 -4.99
N SER A 406 -43.39 6.21 -5.53
CA SER A 406 -44.39 6.95 -4.76
C SER A 406 -45.65 6.13 -4.47
N MET A 407 -46.08 5.26 -5.39
CA MET A 407 -47.17 4.30 -5.14
C MET A 407 -46.79 3.31 -4.03
N ILE A 408 -45.57 2.77 -4.03
CA ILE A 408 -45.06 1.89 -2.96
C ILE A 408 -45.04 2.63 -1.62
N LEU A 409 -44.55 3.88 -1.58
CA LEU A 409 -44.51 4.67 -0.36
C LEU A 409 -45.92 4.96 0.20
N ASN A 410 -46.88 5.27 -0.66
CA ASN A 410 -48.28 5.47 -0.26
C ASN A 410 -48.92 4.17 0.24
N MET A 411 -48.64 3.03 -0.39
CA MET A 411 -49.12 1.71 0.04
C MET A 411 -48.56 1.31 1.40
N LEU A 412 -47.26 1.53 1.63
CA LEU A 412 -46.62 1.35 2.94
C LEU A 412 -47.20 2.29 4.00
N THR A 413 -47.48 3.55 3.66
CA THR A 413 -48.11 4.52 4.56
C THR A 413 -49.54 4.10 4.93
N MET A 414 -50.33 3.60 3.97
CA MET A 414 -51.65 3.02 4.26
C MET A 414 -51.57 1.77 5.14
N LEU A 415 -50.59 0.89 4.92
CA LEU A 415 -50.38 -0.30 5.76
C LEU A 415 -50.02 0.10 7.20
N VAL A 416 -49.10 1.04 7.39
CA VAL A 416 -48.74 1.58 8.72
C VAL A 416 -49.97 2.18 9.40
N ASN A 417 -50.71 3.06 8.73
CA ASN A 417 -51.91 3.69 9.28
C ASN A 417 -53.02 2.67 9.62
N LYS A 418 -53.13 1.56 8.87
CA LYS A 418 -54.09 0.50 9.15
C LYS A 418 -53.67 -0.35 10.36
N ILE A 419 -52.37 -0.53 10.58
CA ILE A 419 -51.82 -1.21 11.77
C ILE A 419 -51.98 -0.34 13.03
N THR A 420 -51.69 0.96 12.96
CA THR A 420 -51.87 1.86 14.11
C THR A 420 -53.33 2.02 14.50
N ASN A 421 -54.22 2.20 13.51
CA ASN A 421 -55.64 2.45 13.79
C ASN A 421 -56.42 1.16 14.09
N GLY A 422 -55.92 0.01 13.66
CA GLY A 422 -56.47 -1.31 13.99
C GLY A 422 -56.13 -1.83 15.39
N SER A 423 -55.48 -1.01 16.23
CA SER A 423 -55.05 -1.37 17.60
C SER A 423 -55.89 -0.69 18.71
N ASN A 424 -56.97 0.01 18.34
CA ASN A 424 -57.81 0.83 19.24
C ASN A 424 -59.31 0.46 19.17
N ASN A 425 -59.65 -0.81 18.90
CA ASN A 425 -60.99 -1.40 18.99
C ASN A 425 -60.85 -2.85 19.47
#